data_AF-A0A3B9UWF8-F1
#
_entry.id   AF-A0A3B9UWF8-F1
#
_cell.length_a   1.000
_cell.length_b   1.000
_cell.length_c   1.000
_cell.angle_alpha   90.00
_cell.angle_beta   90.00
_cell.angle_gamma   90.00
#
_symmetry.space_group_name_H-M   'P 1'
#
loop_
_entity.id
_entity.type
_entity.pdbx_description
1 polymer ?
#
loop_
_entity_poly.entity_id
_entity_poly.type
_entity_poly.pdbx_seq_one_letter_code
_entity_poly.pdbx_strand_id
1 'polypeptide(L)'
;MYDGNGYPLKSGILAGENQLFKGKSESANIQAGETFGYNRSWNLYTNYGTVKEVIACVRDVEYYDGSKWTNDYYNYWQDEHLGKPYK
;
A
#
# COMPACT_ATOMS: atom_id res chain seq x y z
N MET A 1 0.78 -0.94 -7.82
CA MET A 1 2.13 -0.89 -8.40
C MET A 1 1.97 -0.83 -9.91
N TYR A 2 2.76 0.01 -10.59
CA TYR A 2 2.63 0.26 -12.02
C TYR A 2 3.97 0.18 -12.75
N ASP A 3 3.91 -0.23 -14.01
CA ASP A 3 5.07 -0.32 -14.90
C ASP A 3 5.41 1.02 -15.57
N GLY A 4 6.39 0.99 -16.48
CA GLY A 4 6.84 2.15 -17.25
C GLY A 4 5.75 2.90 -18.02
N ASN A 5 4.71 2.17 -18.42
CA ASN A 5 3.59 2.60 -19.27
C ASN A 5 2.30 2.86 -18.47
N GLY A 6 2.37 2.78 -17.13
CA GLY A 6 1.21 2.99 -16.26
C GLY A 6 0.30 1.77 -16.11
N TYR A 7 0.67 0.58 -16.58
CA TYR A 7 -0.17 -0.61 -16.42
C TYR A 7 0.01 -1.25 -15.04
N PRO A 8 -1.07 -1.75 -14.41
CA PRO A 8 -1.02 -2.33 -13.08
C PRO A 8 -0.25 -3.66 -13.08
N LEU A 9 0.73 -3.76 -12.19
CA LEU A 9 1.50 -4.98 -11.93
C LEU A 9 0.78 -5.85 -10.89
N LYS A 10 0.79 -7.17 -11.09
CA LYS A 10 0.23 -8.13 -10.12
C LYS A 10 1.10 -8.19 -8.88
N SER A 11 0.51 -8.10 -7.68
CA SER A 11 1.24 -8.18 -6.41
C SER A 11 1.62 -9.62 -6.03
N GLY A 12 1.15 -10.62 -6.76
CA GLY A 12 1.48 -12.02 -6.52
C GLY A 12 0.72 -12.59 -5.30
N ILE A 13 0.57 -13.91 -5.28
CA ILE A 13 -0.30 -14.63 -4.32
C ILE A 13 0.10 -14.37 -2.86
N LEU A 14 1.40 -14.16 -2.60
CA LEU A 14 1.93 -13.96 -1.24
C LEU A 14 1.73 -12.55 -0.68
N ALA A 15 1.37 -11.58 -1.54
CA ALA A 15 1.27 -10.17 -1.16
C ALA A 15 -0.17 -9.64 -1.19
N GLY A 16 -1.11 -10.45 -1.71
CA GLY A 16 -2.54 -10.20 -1.66
C GLY A 16 -3.31 -10.90 -2.78
N GLU A 17 -4.63 -10.84 -2.71
CA GLU A 17 -5.50 -11.17 -3.85
C GLU A 17 -5.37 -10.05 -4.91
N ASN A 18 -5.06 -10.41 -6.16
CA ASN A 18 -4.98 -9.54 -7.35
C ASN A 18 -3.72 -8.62 -7.47
N GLN A 19 -3.90 -7.34 -7.76
CA GLN A 19 -2.86 -6.31 -7.97
C GLN A 19 -2.61 -5.46 -6.71
N LEU A 20 -3.14 -5.89 -5.56
CA LEU A 20 -3.07 -5.17 -4.29
C LEU A 20 -2.02 -5.80 -3.37
N PHE A 21 -1.08 -4.99 -2.89
CA PHE A 21 -0.19 -5.36 -1.80
C PHE A 21 -0.78 -4.86 -0.48
N LYS A 22 -1.03 -5.75 0.48
CA LYS A 22 -1.48 -5.37 1.83
C LYS A 22 -0.32 -5.46 2.82
N GLY A 23 0.25 -4.31 3.18
CA GLY A 23 1.31 -4.24 4.18
C GLY A 23 0.78 -3.88 5.57
N LYS A 24 1.43 -4.41 6.60
CA LYS A 24 1.21 -4.07 8.01
C LYS A 24 2.57 -3.77 8.64
N SER A 25 2.67 -2.68 9.39
CA SER A 25 3.87 -2.35 10.19
C SER A 25 3.50 -2.19 11.65
N GLU A 26 3.87 -3.17 12.47
CA GLU A 26 3.66 -3.12 13.92
C GLU A 26 4.68 -2.22 14.63
N SER A 27 5.78 -1.87 13.96
CA SER A 27 6.82 -0.98 14.48
C SER A 27 6.66 0.48 14.05
N ALA A 28 5.62 0.79 13.28
CA ALA A 28 5.34 2.16 12.85
C ALA A 28 4.63 2.92 13.97
N ASN A 29 5.41 3.62 14.80
CA ASN A 29 4.90 4.62 15.73
C ASN A 29 5.18 6.01 15.15
N ILE A 30 4.11 6.75 14.84
CA ILE A 30 4.16 8.07 14.22
C ILE A 30 3.54 9.07 15.20
N GLN A 31 4.30 10.09 15.57
CA GLN A 31 3.78 11.19 16.39
C GLN A 31 2.99 12.17 15.51
N ALA A 32 2.09 12.95 16.11
CA ALA A 32 1.32 13.95 15.37
C ALA A 32 2.24 14.95 14.66
N GLY A 33 2.06 15.10 13.34
CA GLY A 33 2.88 15.97 12.49
C GLY A 33 4.18 15.34 11.98
N GLU A 34 4.54 14.15 12.45
CA GLU A 34 5.77 13.46 12.06
C GLU A 34 5.55 12.48 10.91
N THR A 35 6.66 12.04 10.30
CA THR A 35 6.67 11.00 9.26
C THR A 35 7.53 9.82 9.70
N PHE A 36 7.23 8.62 9.19
CA PHE A 36 7.94 7.39 9.51
C PHE A 36 8.25 6.59 8.25
N GLY A 37 9.40 5.90 8.24
CA GLY A 37 9.71 4.89 7.23
C GLY A 37 10.80 5.25 6.21
N TYR A 38 11.47 6.40 6.34
CA TYR A 38 12.51 6.84 5.37
C TYR A 38 13.60 5.79 5.09
N ASN A 39 14.06 5.05 6.11
CA ASN A 39 15.05 3.97 5.99
C ASN A 39 14.44 2.57 6.18
N ARG A 40 13.13 2.43 5.91
CA ARG A 40 12.43 1.16 6.01
C ARG A 40 11.83 0.82 4.66
N SER A 41 11.80 -0.47 4.36
CA SER A 41 11.22 -0.97 3.13
C SER A 41 10.36 -2.18 3.42
N TRP A 42 9.39 -2.42 2.55
CA TRP A 42 8.76 -3.72 2.44
C TRP A 42 9.48 -4.50 1.36
N ASN A 43 9.89 -5.72 1.70
CA ASN A 43 10.49 -6.61 0.72
C ASN A 43 9.38 -7.18 -0.16
N LEU A 44 9.47 -6.86 -1.44
CA LEU A 44 8.62 -7.36 -2.48
C LEU A 44 9.27 -8.64 -3.03
N TYR A 45 8.96 -9.80 -2.43
CA TYR A 45 9.62 -11.10 -2.69
C TYR A 45 9.27 -11.78 -4.03
N THR A 46 8.92 -11.03 -5.08
CA THR A 46 8.36 -11.59 -6.31
C THR A 46 8.97 -10.93 -7.54
N ASN A 47 9.07 -11.65 -8.65
CA ASN A 47 9.56 -11.09 -9.91
C ASN A 47 8.43 -10.27 -10.58
N TYR A 48 8.31 -9.01 -10.19
CA TYR A 48 7.28 -8.07 -10.64
C TYR A 48 7.57 -7.42 -12.00
N GLY A 49 8.75 -7.68 -12.59
CA GLY A 49 9.31 -6.81 -13.63
C GLY A 49 9.79 -5.47 -13.04
N THR A 50 9.94 -4.45 -13.89
CA THR A 50 10.34 -3.11 -13.46
C THR A 50 9.13 -2.35 -12.92
N VAL A 51 9.11 -2.13 -11.61
CA VAL A 51 8.15 -1.23 -10.95
C VAL A 51 8.64 0.21 -11.15
N LYS A 52 7.83 1.06 -11.79
CA LYS A 52 8.09 2.49 -11.92
C LYS A 52 7.44 3.29 -10.80
N GLU A 53 6.24 2.89 -10.39
CA GLU A 53 5.44 3.66 -9.44
C GLU A 53 4.65 2.78 -8.47
N VAL A 54 4.56 3.27 -7.23
CA VAL A 54 3.77 2.67 -6.16
C VAL A 54 2.91 3.75 -5.52
N ILE A 55 1.60 3.62 -5.69
CA ILE A 55 0.63 4.35 -4.89
C ILE A 55 0.27 3.53 -3.64
N ALA A 56 0.00 4.23 -2.54
CA ALA A 56 -0.40 3.61 -1.29
C ALA A 56 -1.55 4.39 -0.66
N CYS A 57 -2.40 3.69 0.07
CA CYS A 57 -3.49 4.27 0.84
C CYS A 57 -3.56 3.59 2.20
N VAL A 58 -3.64 4.40 3.27
CA VAL A 58 -3.83 3.88 4.62
C VAL A 58 -5.24 3.32 4.73
N ARG A 59 -5.36 2.06 5.15
CA ARG A 59 -6.64 1.38 5.34
C ARG A 59 -7.16 1.52 6.77
N ASP A 60 -6.30 1.24 7.73
CA ASP A 60 -6.61 1.24 9.16
C ASP A 60 -5.38 1.58 9.99
N VAL A 61 -5.61 2.12 11.19
CA VAL A 61 -4.60 2.37 12.22
C VAL A 61 -5.13 1.94 13.58
N GLU A 62 -4.24 1.51 14.45
CA GLU A 62 -4.50 1.20 15.85
C GLU A 62 -3.62 2.09 16.72
N TYR A 63 -4.23 2.82 17.65
CA TYR A 63 -3.56 3.75 18.54
C TYR A 63 -3.16 3.07 19.86
N TYR A 64 -2.29 3.71 20.64
CA TYR A 64 -1.79 3.17 21.91
C TYR A 64 -2.88 2.95 22.97
N ASP A 65 -3.98 3.70 22.91
CA ASP A 65 -5.14 3.53 23.79
C ASP A 65 -6.07 2.38 23.33
N GLY A 66 -5.69 1.67 22.26
CA GLY A 66 -6.47 0.59 21.64
C GLY A 66 -7.59 1.07 20.72
N SER A 67 -7.80 2.38 20.58
CA SER A 67 -8.75 2.92 19.63
C SER A 67 -8.27 2.67 18.20
N LYS A 68 -9.22 2.59 17.27
CA LYS A 68 -8.96 2.28 15.86
C LYS A 68 -9.59 3.33 14.98
N TRP A 69 -8.88 3.69 13.92
CA TRP A 69 -9.45 4.47 12.83
C TRP A 69 -9.38 3.65 11.55
N THR A 70 -10.49 3.65 10.81
CA THR A 70 -10.61 3.02 9.50
C THR A 70 -10.84 4.12 8.49
N ASN A 71 -10.20 4.01 7.33
CA ASN A 71 -10.37 4.97 6.26
C ASN A 71 -11.66 4.71 5.47
N ASP A 72 -12.66 5.58 5.66
CA ASP A 72 -13.95 5.52 4.96
C ASP A 72 -13.82 5.63 3.43
N TYR A 73 -12.72 6.19 2.94
CA TYR A 73 -12.46 6.36 1.51
C TYR A 73 -11.65 5.21 0.89
N TYR A 74 -11.26 4.21 1.68
CA TYR A 74 -10.41 3.13 1.20
C TYR A 74 -11.06 2.36 0.04
N ASN A 75 -12.35 2.07 0.13
CA ASN A 75 -13.06 1.36 -0.94
C ASN A 75 -13.11 2.17 -2.24
N TYR A 76 -13.38 3.48 -2.17
CA TYR A 76 -13.34 4.37 -3.34
C TYR A 76 -11.95 4.40 -3.98
N TRP A 77 -10.90 4.48 -3.16
CA TRP A 77 -9.53 4.41 -3.64
C TRP A 77 -9.23 3.07 -4.34
N GLN A 78 -9.71 1.95 -3.78
CA GLN A 78 -9.57 0.64 -4.43
C GLN A 78 -10.29 0.60 -5.78
N ASP A 79 -11.53 1.07 -5.84
CA ASP A 79 -12.32 1.07 -7.08
C ASP A 79 -11.68 1.92 -8.17
N GLU A 80 -11.03 3.02 -7.80
CA GLU A 80 -10.33 3.91 -8.73
C GLU A 80 -9.05 3.28 -9.31
N HIS A 81 -8.33 2.46 -8.53
CA HIS A 81 -6.96 2.07 -8.86
C HIS A 81 -6.78 0.58 -9.18
N LEU A 82 -7.62 -0.29 -8.64
CA LEU A 82 -7.45 -1.73 -8.78
C LEU A 82 -7.77 -2.17 -10.22
N GLY A 83 -6.78 -2.78 -10.88
CA GLY A 83 -6.91 -3.27 -12.26
C GLY A 83 -6.98 -2.18 -13.33
N LYS A 84 -6.79 -0.91 -12.96
CA LYS A 84 -6.87 0.23 -13.86
C LYS A 84 -5.48 0.83 -14.11
N PRO A 85 -5.18 1.33 -15.33
CA PRO A 85 -3.95 2.07 -15.58
C PRO A 85 -3.86 3.36 -14.76
N TYR A 86 -2.63 3.74 -14.42
CA TYR A 86 -2.28 4.98 -13.73
C TYR A 86 -1.49 5.89 -14.69
N LYS A 87 -1.87 7.17 -14.77
CA LYS A 87 -1.40 8.10 -15.82
C LYS A 87 0.00 8.62 -15.55
#